data_AF-A0A5R8LQ23-F1
#
_entry.id   AF-A0A5R8LQ23-F1
#
_cell.length_a   1.000
_cell.length_b   1.000
_cell.length_c   1.000
_cell.angle_alpha   90.00
_cell.angle_beta   90.00
_cell.angle_gamma   90.00
#
_symmetry.space_group_name_H-M   'P 1'
#
loop_
_entity.id
_entity.type
_entity.pdbx_description
1 polymer ?
#
loop_
_entity_poly.entity_id
_entity_poly.type
_entity_poly.pdbx_seq_one_letter_code
_entity_poly.pdbx_strand_id
1 'polypeptide(L)'
;MKKGLLTVIAVLSILFTLTACGSAAPKSDYTEAKAESALNAGKDLKGKTVQFKVKKIEPNSAFGFNLEAGKHLNFVSEENPKVKKGHTVIVKVKKAASTLGSWVITYTDLKK
;
A
#
# COMPACT_ATOMS: atom_id res chain seq x y z
N MET A 1 -11.12 -57.46 -27.36
CA MET A 1 -12.20 -56.64 -26.77
C MET A 1 -11.79 -56.25 -25.36
N LYS A 2 -12.12 -55.01 -24.94
CA LYS A 2 -12.01 -54.45 -23.59
C LYS A 2 -10.59 -54.09 -23.10
N LYS A 3 -9.87 -53.37 -23.95
CA LYS A 3 -8.99 -52.27 -23.50
C LYS A 3 -9.90 -51.23 -22.84
N GLY A 4 -9.63 -50.88 -21.60
CA GLY A 4 -10.38 -49.84 -20.90
C GLY A 4 -11.14 -50.39 -19.71
N LEU A 5 -10.50 -50.37 -18.54
CA LEU A 5 -11.21 -50.02 -17.31
C LEU A 5 -10.29 -49.70 -16.13
N LEU A 6 -8.99 -50.02 -16.18
CA LEU A 6 -8.13 -49.93 -14.98
C LEU A 6 -7.13 -48.77 -14.97
N THR A 7 -7.23 -47.82 -15.90
CA THR A 7 -6.33 -46.65 -15.97
C THR A 7 -7.10 -45.33 -15.93
N VAL A 8 -8.21 -45.27 -15.19
CA VAL A 8 -9.08 -44.07 -15.12
C VAL A 8 -9.01 -43.37 -13.76
N ILE A 9 -8.31 -43.92 -12.76
CA ILE A 9 -8.27 -43.33 -11.40
C ILE A 9 -6.98 -42.54 -11.12
N ALA A 10 -5.89 -42.75 -11.86
CA ALA A 10 -4.59 -42.13 -11.55
C ALA A 10 -4.28 -40.83 -12.34
N VAL A 11 -5.15 -40.39 -13.26
CA VAL A 11 -4.88 -39.24 -14.16
C VAL A 11 -5.73 -38.00 -13.81
N LEU A 12 -6.67 -38.11 -12.87
CA LEU A 12 -7.61 -37.02 -12.53
C LEU A 12 -7.16 -36.12 -11.37
N SER A 13 -5.84 -35.99 -11.15
CA SER A 13 -5.30 -35.22 -10.01
C SER A 13 -4.42 -34.03 -10.40
N ILE A 14 -4.21 -33.75 -11.70
CA ILE A 14 -3.15 -32.82 -12.14
C ILE A 14 -3.68 -31.67 -13.04
N LEU A 15 -4.88 -31.14 -12.81
CA LEU A 15 -5.39 -30.02 -13.63
C LEU A 15 -6.17 -28.96 -12.84
N PHE A 16 -5.77 -28.70 -11.60
CA PHE A 16 -6.02 -27.40 -10.96
C PHE A 16 -4.70 -26.66 -10.79
N THR A 17 -3.99 -26.43 -11.89
CA THR A 17 -3.09 -25.27 -11.95
C THR A 17 -3.99 -24.05 -11.94
N LEU A 18 -4.33 -23.57 -10.74
CA LEU A 18 -4.81 -22.21 -10.56
C LEU A 18 -3.77 -21.30 -11.22
N THR A 19 -4.02 -20.89 -12.45
CA THR A 19 -3.47 -19.65 -12.98
C THR A 19 -4.15 -18.55 -12.17
N ALA A 20 -3.69 -18.38 -10.94
CA ALA A 20 -3.79 -17.11 -10.26
C ALA A 20 -3.00 -16.15 -11.15
N CYS A 21 -3.70 -15.56 -12.12
CA CYS A 21 -3.36 -14.29 -12.71
C CYS A 21 -3.51 -13.27 -11.57
N GLY A 22 -2.62 -13.39 -10.58
CA GLY A 22 -2.53 -12.51 -9.45
C GLY A 22 -1.98 -11.24 -10.03
N SER A 23 -2.87 -10.29 -10.32
CA SER A 23 -2.53 -8.90 -10.58
C SER A 23 -1.39 -8.52 -9.64
N ALA A 24 -0.19 -8.34 -10.17
CA ALA A 24 0.97 -8.03 -9.35
C ALA A 24 0.60 -6.81 -8.50
N ALA A 25 0.72 -6.94 -7.17
CA ALA A 25 0.42 -5.84 -6.27
C ALA A 25 1.19 -4.60 -6.76
N PRO A 26 0.53 -3.43 -6.91
CA PRO A 26 1.14 -2.27 -7.52
C PRO A 26 2.47 -1.96 -6.81
N LYS A 27 3.56 -1.96 -7.59
CA LYS A 27 4.92 -1.82 -7.05
C LYS A 27 5.14 -0.37 -6.63
N SER A 28 5.20 -0.09 -5.33
CA SER A 28 5.63 1.21 -4.82
C SER A 28 7.16 1.29 -4.70
N ASP A 29 7.69 2.51 -4.69
CA ASP A 29 9.12 2.78 -4.45
C ASP A 29 9.48 2.48 -2.98
N TYR A 30 8.57 2.81 -2.06
CA TYR A 30 8.75 2.64 -0.61
C TYR A 30 7.57 1.94 0.04
N THR A 31 7.85 1.18 1.09
CA THR A 31 6.88 0.85 2.15
C THR A 31 6.89 1.96 3.20
N GLU A 32 5.88 2.04 4.07
CA GLU A 32 5.83 3.02 5.17
C GLU A 32 7.12 3.02 6.03
N ALA A 33 7.62 1.84 6.41
CA ALA A 33 8.83 1.74 7.22
C ALA A 33 10.07 2.27 6.48
N LYS A 34 10.21 1.96 5.19
CA LYS A 34 11.34 2.46 4.38
C LYS A 34 11.23 3.95 4.11
N ALA A 35 10.02 4.47 3.90
CA ALA A 35 9.79 5.90 3.72
C ALA A 35 10.18 6.66 4.99
N GLU A 36 9.75 6.19 6.16
CA GLU A 36 10.10 6.80 7.45
C GLU A 36 11.60 6.80 7.71
N SER A 37 12.28 5.66 7.51
CA SER A 37 13.75 5.61 7.61
C SER A 37 14.46 6.55 6.62
N ALA A 38 13.97 6.65 5.39
CA ALA A 38 14.56 7.53 4.38
C ALA A 38 14.40 9.02 4.75
N LEU A 39 13.21 9.42 5.20
CA LEU A 39 12.95 10.78 5.65
C LEU A 39 13.81 11.13 6.88
N ASN A 40 13.91 10.23 7.87
CA ASN A 40 14.77 10.41 9.03
C ASN A 40 16.26 10.52 8.68
N ALA A 41 16.69 9.91 7.57
CA ALA A 41 18.04 10.06 7.04
C ALA A 41 18.21 11.32 6.17
N GLY A 42 17.23 12.22 6.12
CA GLY A 42 17.28 13.47 5.37
C GLY A 42 17.03 13.33 3.87
N LYS A 43 16.53 12.19 3.39
CA LYS A 43 16.24 12.00 1.95
C LYS A 43 14.93 12.69 1.57
N ASP A 44 14.95 13.39 0.44
CA ASP A 44 13.72 13.87 -0.20
C ASP A 44 13.01 12.71 -0.93
N LEU A 45 11.71 12.58 -0.67
CA LEU A 45 10.85 11.58 -1.30
C LEU A 45 9.89 12.17 -2.35
N LYS A 46 10.01 13.46 -2.69
CA LYS A 46 9.17 14.10 -3.71
C LYS A 46 9.15 13.28 -5.02
N GLY A 47 7.94 13.04 -5.52
CA GLY A 47 7.68 12.27 -6.74
C GLY A 47 7.75 10.74 -6.57
N LYS A 48 8.19 10.24 -5.42
CA LYS A 48 8.24 8.80 -5.11
C LYS A 48 6.89 8.31 -4.60
N THR A 49 6.65 7.02 -4.79
CA THR A 49 5.44 6.34 -4.32
C THR A 49 5.68 5.63 -3.00
N VAL A 50 4.73 5.78 -2.07
CA VAL A 50 4.77 5.14 -0.75
C VAL A 50 3.52 4.30 -0.57
N GLN A 51 3.70 3.02 -0.28
CA GLN A 51 2.63 2.12 0.15
C GLN A 51 2.56 2.09 1.67
N PHE A 52 1.38 2.28 2.24
CA PHE A 52 1.17 2.28 3.68
C PHE A 52 -0.21 1.75 4.06
N LYS A 53 -0.35 1.30 5.31
CA LYS A 53 -1.63 0.90 5.88
C LYS A 53 -2.16 2.04 6.74
N VAL A 54 -3.40 2.47 6.49
CA VAL A 54 -4.06 3.53 7.29
C VAL A 54 -4.31 3.00 8.71
N LYS A 55 -3.60 3.54 9.71
CA LYS A 55 -3.74 3.15 11.12
C LYS A 55 -4.81 3.96 11.84
N LYS A 56 -4.88 5.25 11.53
CA LYS A 56 -5.85 6.20 12.07
C LYS A 56 -6.23 7.23 11.00
N ILE A 57 -7.40 7.83 11.16
CA ILE A 57 -7.86 8.95 10.34
C ILE A 57 -8.24 10.06 11.30
N GLU A 58 -7.65 11.24 11.12
CA GLU A 58 -8.01 12.47 11.81
C GLU A 58 -8.54 13.49 10.80
N PRO A 59 -9.87 13.63 10.66
CA PRO A 59 -10.46 14.44 9.59
C PRO A 59 -10.29 15.95 9.81
N ASN A 60 -10.07 16.40 11.06
CA ASN A 60 -10.01 17.80 11.45
C ASN A 60 -8.64 18.15 12.07
N SER A 61 -7.54 17.72 11.42
CA SER A 61 -6.20 18.10 11.87
C SER A 61 -5.85 19.52 11.43
N ALA A 62 -4.83 20.13 12.04
CA ALA A 62 -4.30 21.43 11.61
C ALA A 62 -3.81 21.46 10.15
N PHE A 63 -3.64 20.29 9.51
CA PHE A 63 -3.16 20.12 8.14
C PHE A 63 -4.21 19.49 7.20
N GLY A 64 -5.49 19.45 7.60
CA GLY A 64 -6.58 18.83 6.85
C GLY A 64 -6.87 17.38 7.27
N PHE A 65 -7.35 16.56 6.33
CA PHE A 65 -7.56 15.13 6.55
C PHE A 65 -6.23 14.42 6.70
N ASN A 66 -5.95 13.93 7.90
CA ASN A 66 -4.71 13.23 8.20
C ASN A 66 -4.92 11.71 8.27
N LEU A 67 -4.15 10.98 7.47
CA LEU A 67 -4.04 9.53 7.52
C LEU A 67 -2.72 9.18 8.23
N GLU A 68 -2.83 8.68 9.46
CA GLU A 68 -1.67 8.25 10.22
C GLU A 68 -1.23 6.85 9.79
N ALA A 69 0.09 6.69 9.60
CA ALA A 69 0.73 5.43 9.26
C ALA A 69 2.16 5.38 9.81
N GLY A 70 2.83 4.23 9.69
CA GLY A 70 4.18 4.08 10.26
C GLY A 70 4.20 4.35 11.77
N LYS A 71 5.30 4.87 12.30
CA LYS A 71 5.35 5.36 13.69
C LYS A 71 5.02 6.86 13.76
N HIS A 72 5.54 7.65 12.82
CA HIS A 72 5.43 9.10 12.82
C HIS A 72 5.10 9.70 11.45
N LEU A 73 4.34 8.98 10.60
CA LEU A 73 3.96 9.48 9.27
C LEU A 73 2.50 9.97 9.26
N ASN A 74 2.31 11.18 8.75
CA ASN A 74 1.02 11.84 8.62
C ASN A 74 0.80 12.20 7.14
N PHE A 75 -0.03 11.42 6.44
CA PHE A 75 -0.37 11.68 5.04
C PHE A 75 -1.61 12.56 4.98
N VAL A 76 -1.43 13.82 4.58
CA VAL A 76 -2.47 14.86 4.71
C VAL A 76 -3.03 15.28 3.35
N SER A 77 -4.35 15.50 3.30
CA SER A 77 -5.07 16.02 2.15
C SER A 77 -6.10 17.08 2.56
N GLU A 78 -6.40 18.02 1.66
CA GLU A 78 -7.40 19.06 1.90
C GLU A 78 -8.82 18.47 1.95
N GLU A 79 -9.10 17.51 1.08
CA GLU A 79 -10.39 16.83 0.99
C GLU A 79 -10.35 15.41 1.57
N ASN A 80 -11.53 14.85 1.85
CA ASN A 80 -11.69 13.48 2.31
C ASN A 80 -11.21 12.49 1.22
N PRO A 81 -10.14 11.70 1.48
CA PRO A 81 -9.59 10.78 0.48
C PRO A 81 -10.43 9.50 0.27
N LYS A 82 -11.59 9.38 0.92
CA LYS A 82 -12.52 8.25 0.83
C LYS A 82 -11.84 6.90 1.14
N VAL A 83 -10.92 6.90 2.11
CA VAL A 83 -10.26 5.69 2.65
C VAL A 83 -10.75 5.41 4.06
N LYS A 84 -10.53 4.18 4.53
CA LYS A 84 -10.90 3.75 5.89
C LYS A 84 -9.66 3.20 6.60
N LYS A 85 -9.71 3.20 7.94
CA LYS A 85 -8.73 2.49 8.76
C LYS A 85 -8.60 1.05 8.29
N GLY A 86 -7.37 0.57 8.17
CA GLY A 86 -7.05 -0.77 7.73
C GLY A 86 -6.81 -0.91 6.22
N HIS A 87 -7.21 0.06 5.40
CA HIS A 87 -6.87 0.05 3.97
C HIS A 87 -5.36 0.15 3.78
N THR A 88 -4.83 -0.65 2.88
CA THR A 88 -3.51 -0.42 2.28
C THR A 88 -3.70 0.47 1.07
N VAL A 89 -2.90 1.53 0.96
CA VAL A 89 -2.96 2.47 -0.16
C VAL A 89 -1.56 2.80 -0.66
N ILE A 90 -1.46 3.31 -1.88
CA ILE A 90 -0.24 3.85 -2.46
C ILE A 90 -0.51 5.30 -2.84
N VAL A 91 0.40 6.20 -2.48
CA VAL A 91 0.33 7.62 -2.86
C VAL A 91 1.64 8.08 -3.47
N LYS A 92 1.62 9.14 -4.28
CA LYS A 92 2.83 9.84 -4.73
C LYS A 92 3.08 11.06 -3.86
N VAL A 93 4.26 11.15 -3.26
CA VAL A 93 4.65 12.24 -2.37
C VAL A 93 4.80 13.55 -3.15
N LYS A 94 4.12 14.61 -2.71
CA LYS A 94 4.26 15.97 -3.25
C LYS A 94 5.28 16.78 -2.44
N LYS A 95 5.21 16.69 -1.11
CA LYS A 95 6.13 17.34 -0.16
C LYS A 95 6.09 16.61 1.17
N ALA A 96 7.24 16.46 1.81
CA ALA A 96 7.36 16.00 3.19
C ALA A 96 8.09 17.07 4.02
N ALA A 97 7.62 17.34 5.23
CA ALA A 97 8.26 18.23 6.18
C ALA A 97 8.19 17.64 7.59
N SER A 98 9.25 17.80 8.37
CA SER A 98 9.28 17.38 9.77
C SER A 98 8.74 18.49 10.67
N THR A 99 7.88 18.13 11.62
CA THR A 99 7.39 19.00 12.69
C THR A 99 7.21 18.17 13.96
N LEU A 100 7.75 18.67 15.08
CA LEU A 100 7.63 18.03 16.40
C LEU A 100 7.98 16.52 16.40
N GLY A 101 8.98 16.12 15.62
CA GLY A 101 9.42 14.72 15.53
C GLY A 101 8.54 13.81 14.66
N SER A 102 7.58 14.36 13.91
CA SER A 102 6.75 13.63 12.94
C SER A 102 6.84 14.23 11.54
N TRP A 103 6.54 13.43 10.53
CA TRP A 103 6.52 13.85 9.13
C TRP A 103 5.11 14.15 8.66
N VAL A 104 4.90 15.37 8.18
CA VAL A 104 3.67 15.80 7.48
C VAL A 104 3.93 15.69 5.98
N ILE A 105 3.15 14.85 5.31
CA ILE A 105 3.35 14.42 3.93
C ILE A 105 2.11 14.76 3.12
N THR A 106 2.23 15.73 2.22
CA THR A 106 1.21 15.98 1.20
C THR A 106 1.44 15.04 0.02
N TYR A 107 0.36 14.61 -0.62
CA TYR A 107 0.43 13.58 -1.66
C TYR A 107 -0.56 13.81 -2.80
N THR A 108 -0.40 13.00 -3.84
CA THR A 108 -1.24 12.91 -5.04
C THR A 108 -1.40 11.44 -5.43
N ASP A 109 -2.19 11.15 -6.47
CA ASP A 109 -2.29 9.83 -7.09
C ASP A 109 -2.60 8.70 -6.10
N LEU A 110 -3.53 8.91 -5.16
CA LEU A 110 -3.93 7.88 -4.20
C LEU A 110 -4.58 6.69 -4.92
N LYS A 111 -4.07 5.49 -4.65
CA LYS A 111 -4.55 4.20 -5.17
C LYS A 111 -4.79 3.23 -4.00
N LYS A 112 -5.80 2.37 -4.12
CA LYS A 112 -6.15 1.33 -3.14
C LYS A 112 -5.72 -0.04 -3.66
#